data_AF-A0A966SFU0-F1
#
_entry.id   AF-A0A966SFU0-F1
#
_cell.length_a   1.000
_cell.length_b   1.000
_cell.length_c   1.000
_cell.angle_alpha   90.00
_cell.angle_beta   90.00
_cell.angle_gamma   90.00
#
_symmetry.space_group_name_H-M   'P 1'
#
loop_
_entity.id
_entity.type
_entity.pdbx_description
1 polymer ?
#
loop_
_entity_poly.entity_id
_entity_poly.type
_entity_poly.pdbx_seq_one_letter_code
_entity_poly.pdbx_strand_id
1 'polypeptide(L)'
;MKTPLLALALALVCTASTARGQGAAVIIKQRAKEAAGRPVTPLPTPGAAQPATGAPAPQTAAAPNVSKILADLAIIKSRPQATQEQKDKLALDLGAVALGANKPSAESMQALANALGDAIAGKKITAADQATLARDLATALNAAVGSPQLAAAIQGVKDALTLASVNEAAIQSVASALTGLTTKAK
;
A
#
# COMPACT_ATOMS: atom_id res chain seq x y z
N MET A 1 37.90 -23.22 -37.01
CA MET A 1 37.18 -24.51 -36.86
C MET A 1 35.87 -24.20 -36.14
N LYS A 2 34.77 -23.94 -36.85
CA LYS A 2 33.74 -24.90 -37.35
C LYS A 2 33.03 -25.61 -36.17
N THR A 3 31.96 -25.01 -35.59
CA THR A 3 30.48 -25.31 -35.74
C THR A 3 30.04 -26.65 -35.11
N PRO A 4 28.74 -26.93 -34.82
CA PRO A 4 27.49 -26.13 -34.98
C PRO A 4 26.60 -26.10 -33.69
N LEU A 5 25.69 -25.13 -33.47
CA LEU A 5 24.37 -24.89 -34.10
C LEU A 5 23.39 -26.08 -33.98
N LEU A 6 22.42 -25.99 -33.08
CA LEU A 6 21.17 -26.75 -33.17
C LEU A 6 19.99 -25.81 -32.91
N ALA A 7 19.45 -25.26 -34.00
CA ALA A 7 18.14 -24.64 -34.05
C ALA A 7 17.15 -25.71 -34.52
N LEU A 8 16.06 -25.92 -33.79
CA LEU A 8 14.86 -26.54 -34.34
C LEU A 8 13.65 -25.69 -33.97
N ALA A 9 13.10 -25.09 -35.01
CA ALA A 9 11.89 -24.31 -35.03
C ALA A 9 10.64 -25.19 -35.18
N LEU A 10 9.48 -24.52 -35.16
CA LEU A 10 8.18 -24.84 -35.81
C LEU A 10 7.07 -25.21 -34.79
N ALA A 11 6.20 -24.29 -34.32
CA ALA A 11 5.15 -23.46 -34.97
C ALA A 11 3.75 -24.10 -34.93
N LEU A 12 2.76 -23.38 -34.36
CA LEU A 12 1.34 -23.23 -34.79
C LEU A 12 0.59 -22.43 -33.70
N VAL A 13 0.22 -21.16 -33.94
CA VAL A 13 -1.07 -20.66 -34.49
C VAL A 13 -2.18 -20.49 -33.44
N CYS A 14 -2.56 -19.22 -33.27
CA CYS A 14 -3.86 -18.60 -32.97
C CYS A 14 -4.90 -19.38 -32.17
N THR A 15 -5.45 -18.76 -31.11
CA THR A 15 -6.79 -18.11 -31.17
C THR A 15 -7.21 -17.49 -29.83
N ALA A 16 -8.00 -16.40 -29.96
CA ALA A 16 -9.03 -15.90 -29.05
C ALA A 16 -8.62 -15.07 -27.80
N SER A 17 -8.74 -13.76 -27.97
CA SER A 17 -9.16 -12.82 -26.94
C SER A 17 -10.51 -13.28 -26.33
N THR A 18 -10.56 -13.51 -25.01
CA THR A 18 -11.83 -13.55 -24.28
C THR A 18 -11.89 -12.45 -23.25
N ALA A 19 -12.56 -11.38 -23.69
CA ALA A 19 -13.39 -10.45 -22.94
C ALA A 19 -13.67 -10.83 -21.47
N ARG A 20 -13.07 -10.09 -20.54
CA ARG A 20 -13.56 -9.97 -19.16
C ARG A 20 -14.71 -8.95 -19.17
N GLY A 21 -15.91 -9.39 -19.53
CA GLY A 21 -17.04 -8.47 -19.68
C GLY A 21 -18.39 -9.14 -19.98
N GLN A 22 -18.76 -10.21 -19.28
CA GLN A 22 -20.10 -10.82 -19.45
C GLN A 22 -20.49 -11.69 -18.23
N GLY A 23 -20.59 -11.08 -17.05
CA GLY A 23 -21.14 -11.73 -15.85
C GLY A 23 -22.23 -10.90 -15.14
N ALA A 24 -22.35 -9.60 -15.45
CA ALA A 24 -23.30 -8.72 -14.77
C ALA A 24 -24.75 -8.87 -15.27
N ALA A 25 -24.97 -9.27 -16.53
CA ALA A 25 -26.30 -9.24 -17.12
C ALA A 25 -27.20 -10.44 -16.75
N VAL A 26 -26.63 -11.62 -16.45
CA VAL A 26 -27.41 -12.84 -16.17
C VAL A 26 -27.97 -12.81 -14.73
N ILE A 27 -27.22 -12.26 -13.78
CA ILE A 27 -27.63 -12.16 -12.37
C ILE A 27 -28.80 -11.19 -12.18
N ILE A 28 -28.95 -10.18 -13.05
CA ILE A 28 -30.06 -9.21 -12.99
C ILE A 28 -31.36 -9.86 -13.47
N LYS A 29 -31.31 -10.67 -14.55
CA LYS A 29 -32.51 -11.25 -15.15
C LYS A 29 -33.13 -12.37 -14.30
N GLN A 30 -32.29 -13.10 -13.54
CA GLN A 30 -32.77 -14.16 -12.65
C GLN A 30 -33.46 -13.59 -11.39
N ARG A 31 -33.03 -12.42 -10.91
CA ARG A 31 -33.60 -11.72 -9.75
C ARG A 31 -34.99 -11.10 -10.01
N ALA A 32 -35.31 -10.79 -11.27
CA ALA A 32 -36.62 -10.26 -11.65
C ALA A 32 -37.72 -11.33 -11.68
N LYS A 33 -37.36 -12.61 -11.92
CA LYS A 33 -38.34 -13.72 -11.98
C LYS A 33 -38.82 -14.17 -10.59
N GLU A 34 -38.04 -13.93 -9.55
CA GLU A 34 -38.38 -14.32 -8.16
C GLU A 34 -39.22 -13.27 -7.43
N ALA A 35 -39.35 -12.05 -7.98
CA ALA A 35 -40.12 -10.96 -7.39
C ALA A 35 -41.62 -10.96 -7.76
N ALA A 36 -42.05 -11.81 -8.69
CA ALA A 36 -43.43 -11.82 -9.22
C ALA A 36 -44.43 -12.65 -8.40
N GLY A 37 -43.98 -13.34 -7.34
CA GLY A 37 -44.80 -14.30 -6.59
C GLY A 37 -45.26 -13.88 -5.20
N ARG A 38 -44.99 -12.63 -4.76
CA ARG A 38 -45.32 -12.21 -3.39
C ARG A 38 -46.51 -11.24 -3.36
N PRO A 39 -47.62 -11.60 -2.68
CA PRO A 39 -48.75 -10.70 -2.52
C PRO A 39 -48.39 -9.48 -1.66
N VAL A 40 -48.90 -8.33 -2.09
CA VAL A 40 -48.68 -6.98 -1.56
C VAL A 40 -49.60 -6.68 -0.38
N THR A 41 -49.05 -6.14 0.70
CA THR A 41 -49.82 -5.46 1.76
C THR A 41 -49.29 -4.02 1.89
N PRO A 42 -50.13 -2.97 2.03
CA PRO A 42 -49.74 -1.58 1.74
C PRO A 42 -49.04 -0.86 2.91
N LEU A 43 -48.26 0.16 2.55
CA LEU A 43 -47.41 1.06 3.36
C LEU A 43 -48.14 1.91 4.43
N PRO A 44 -47.37 2.47 5.37
CA PRO A 44 -47.20 3.93 5.38
C PRO A 44 -45.73 4.39 5.25
N THR A 45 -45.49 5.35 4.36
CA THR A 45 -44.27 6.21 4.21
C THR A 45 -44.43 7.49 5.04
N PRO A 46 -43.40 8.38 5.22
CA PRO A 46 -41.97 8.27 4.88
C PRO A 46 -41.02 8.71 6.02
N GLY A 47 -39.91 8.01 6.23
CA GLY A 47 -38.83 8.44 7.12
C GLY A 47 -37.49 7.86 6.69
N ALA A 48 -36.48 8.71 6.55
CA ALA A 48 -35.18 8.47 5.93
C ALA A 48 -34.56 7.09 6.21
N ALA A 49 -34.17 6.40 5.13
CA ALA A 49 -33.49 5.11 5.18
C ALA A 49 -32.14 5.24 5.89
N GLN A 50 -32.10 4.69 7.09
CA GLN A 50 -30.88 4.41 7.85
C GLN A 50 -30.12 3.27 7.14
N PRO A 51 -28.81 3.40 6.84
CA PRO A 51 -28.05 2.29 6.26
C PRO A 51 -27.99 1.13 7.27
N ALA A 52 -28.46 -0.05 6.83
CA ALA A 52 -28.41 -1.28 7.61
C ALA A 52 -26.95 -1.71 7.83
N THR A 53 -26.59 -1.90 9.10
CA THR A 53 -25.32 -2.41 9.57
C THR A 53 -25.16 -3.87 9.13
N GLY A 54 -24.50 -4.06 7.98
CA GLY A 54 -23.95 -5.37 7.61
C GLY A 54 -22.78 -5.70 8.54
N ALA A 55 -22.80 -6.89 9.13
CA ALA A 55 -21.69 -7.42 9.90
C ALA A 55 -20.37 -7.28 9.12
N PRO A 56 -19.28 -6.83 9.74
CA PRO A 56 -18.02 -6.65 9.04
C PRO A 56 -17.55 -8.03 8.58
N ALA A 57 -17.43 -8.22 7.26
CA ALA A 57 -16.49 -9.16 6.71
C ALA A 57 -15.12 -8.89 7.38
N PRO A 58 -14.30 -9.92 7.70
CA PRO A 58 -12.98 -9.69 8.26
C PRO A 58 -12.19 -8.81 7.29
N GLN A 59 -12.12 -7.52 7.63
CA GLN A 59 -11.37 -6.54 6.89
C GLN A 59 -9.93 -6.95 7.08
N THR A 60 -9.25 -7.31 5.99
CA THR A 60 -7.80 -7.27 5.94
C THR A 60 -7.41 -5.82 6.27
N ALA A 61 -7.11 -5.55 7.53
CA ALA A 61 -7.00 -4.22 8.13
C ALA A 61 -5.70 -3.50 7.73
N ALA A 62 -5.40 -3.42 6.43
CA ALA A 62 -4.19 -2.79 5.91
C ALA A 62 -4.42 -1.77 4.78
N ALA A 63 -5.64 -1.53 4.31
CA ALA A 63 -5.81 -0.90 2.99
C ALA A 63 -5.91 0.65 2.90
N PRO A 64 -6.52 1.41 3.85
CA PRO A 64 -6.74 2.84 3.61
C PRO A 64 -5.50 3.71 3.83
N ASN A 65 -4.69 3.41 4.85
CA ASN A 65 -3.63 4.31 5.31
C ASN A 65 -2.30 4.14 4.52
N VAL A 66 -2.04 2.94 3.97
CA VAL A 66 -0.89 2.71 3.06
C VAL A 66 -1.06 3.48 1.73
N SER A 67 -2.30 3.62 1.26
CA SER A 67 -2.61 4.41 0.06
C SER A 67 -2.32 5.90 0.25
N LYS A 68 -2.43 6.41 1.49
CA LYS A 68 -2.05 7.79 1.83
C LYS A 68 -0.53 7.97 1.81
N ILE A 69 0.21 7.07 2.46
CA ILE A 69 1.68 7.06 2.40
C ILE A 69 2.16 7.06 0.95
N LEU A 70 1.57 6.24 0.07
CA LEU A 70 1.88 6.23 -1.36
C LEU A 70 1.69 7.61 -2.03
N ALA A 71 0.60 8.30 -1.70
CA ALA A 71 0.33 9.64 -2.21
C ALA A 71 1.36 10.66 -1.69
N ASP A 72 1.69 10.62 -0.39
CA ASP A 72 2.70 11.51 0.21
C ASP A 72 4.08 11.29 -0.43
N LEU A 73 4.50 10.02 -0.59
CA LEU A 73 5.75 9.67 -1.26
C LEU A 73 5.78 10.16 -2.71
N ALA A 74 4.65 10.09 -3.43
CA ALA A 74 4.54 10.57 -4.81
C ALA A 74 4.65 12.10 -4.90
N ILE A 75 4.03 12.81 -3.97
CA ILE A 75 4.11 14.26 -3.87
C ILE A 75 5.55 14.68 -3.53
N ILE A 76 6.17 14.06 -2.53
CA ILE A 76 7.52 14.43 -2.07
C ILE A 76 8.57 14.18 -3.15
N LYS A 77 8.56 13.00 -3.80
CA LYS A 77 9.57 12.69 -4.83
C LYS A 77 9.53 13.65 -6.03
N SER A 78 8.35 14.23 -6.31
CA SER A 78 8.14 15.12 -7.45
C SER A 78 8.77 16.51 -7.26
N ARG A 79 9.21 16.83 -6.04
CA ARG A 79 9.79 18.12 -5.70
C ARG A 79 11.27 18.00 -5.38
N PRO A 80 12.10 18.99 -5.75
CA PRO A 80 13.54 18.96 -5.44
C PRO A 80 13.84 18.96 -3.94
N GLN A 81 12.91 19.47 -3.11
CA GLN A 81 12.99 19.49 -1.66
C GLN A 81 11.60 19.22 -1.07
N ALA A 82 11.55 18.44 0.02
CA ALA A 82 10.35 18.18 0.78
C ALA A 82 10.06 19.36 1.72
N THR A 83 8.83 19.90 1.69
CA THR A 83 8.43 20.94 2.65
C THR A 83 8.10 20.33 4.01
N GLN A 84 8.14 21.15 5.07
CA GLN A 84 7.82 20.66 6.42
C GLN A 84 6.38 20.14 6.51
N GLU A 85 5.43 20.79 5.85
CA GLU A 85 4.03 20.33 5.79
C GLU A 85 3.91 18.94 5.14
N GLN A 86 4.71 18.64 4.11
CA GLN A 86 4.71 17.33 3.46
C GLN A 86 5.28 16.25 4.39
N LYS A 87 6.32 16.58 5.15
CA LYS A 87 6.91 15.69 6.15
C LYS A 87 5.95 15.45 7.31
N ASP A 88 5.24 16.48 7.77
CA ASP A 88 4.24 16.39 8.83
C ASP A 88 3.04 15.50 8.42
N LYS A 89 2.54 15.68 7.18
CA LYS A 89 1.52 14.78 6.61
C LYS A 89 2.00 13.34 6.56
N LEU A 90 3.19 13.10 6.03
CA LEU A 90 3.78 11.76 5.99
C LEU A 90 3.90 11.14 7.40
N ALA A 91 4.30 11.92 8.41
CA ALA A 91 4.38 11.44 9.80
C ALA A 91 3.00 11.05 10.35
N LEU A 92 1.97 11.84 10.05
CA LEU A 92 0.59 11.57 10.45
C LEU A 92 0.06 10.29 9.79
N ASP A 93 0.28 10.13 8.49
CA ASP A 93 -0.16 8.95 7.73
C ASP A 93 0.60 7.68 8.14
N LEU A 94 1.92 7.78 8.40
CA LEU A 94 2.70 6.70 9.03
C LEU A 94 2.12 6.33 10.41
N GLY A 95 1.74 7.34 11.20
CA GLY A 95 1.09 7.15 12.50
C GLY A 95 -0.28 6.54 12.46
N ALA A 96 -1.01 6.70 11.36
CA ALA A 96 -2.30 6.04 11.16
C ALA A 96 -2.13 4.56 10.75
N VAL A 97 -0.96 4.17 10.22
CA VAL A 97 -0.64 2.76 9.88
C VAL A 97 -0.14 1.97 11.07
N ALA A 98 0.51 2.60 12.05
CA ALA A 98 0.98 1.93 13.25
C ALA A 98 -0.21 1.54 14.17
N LEU A 99 -0.42 0.23 14.35
CA LEU A 99 -1.49 -0.35 15.16
C LEU A 99 -0.95 -0.96 16.46
N GLY A 100 -1.83 -1.07 17.46
CA GLY A 100 -1.57 -1.83 18.69
C GLY A 100 -0.82 -1.06 19.78
N ALA A 101 -0.50 -1.78 20.87
CA ALA A 101 0.06 -1.21 22.10
C ALA A 101 1.50 -0.71 21.93
N ASN A 102 2.25 -1.21 20.93
CA ASN A 102 3.64 -0.81 20.66
C ASN A 102 3.74 0.33 19.63
N LYS A 103 2.70 1.16 19.53
CA LYS A 103 2.66 2.27 18.57
C LYS A 103 3.85 3.20 18.83
N PRO A 104 4.64 3.55 17.79
CA PRO A 104 5.76 4.47 17.96
C PRO A 104 5.28 5.86 18.44
N SER A 105 6.12 6.52 19.22
CA SER A 105 5.90 7.89 19.66
C SER A 105 5.83 8.87 18.48
N ALA A 106 5.05 9.95 18.61
CA ALA A 106 4.89 10.95 17.56
C ALA A 106 6.24 11.57 17.12
N GLU A 107 7.14 11.84 18.07
CA GLU A 107 8.50 12.32 17.77
C GLU A 107 9.29 11.34 16.89
N SER A 108 9.22 10.04 17.19
CA SER A 108 9.92 9.01 16.41
C SER A 108 9.35 8.90 15.00
N MET A 109 8.03 9.07 14.84
CA MET A 109 7.40 9.10 13.51
C MET A 109 7.75 10.36 12.74
N GLN A 110 7.85 11.51 13.40
CA GLN A 110 8.32 12.74 12.78
C GLN A 110 9.78 12.63 12.31
N ALA A 111 10.65 12.03 13.12
CA ALA A 111 12.04 11.79 12.76
C ALA A 111 12.15 10.89 11.51
N LEU A 112 11.35 9.83 11.45
CA LEU A 112 11.26 8.95 10.28
C LEU A 112 10.76 9.71 9.04
N ALA A 113 9.68 10.49 9.17
CA ALA A 113 9.12 11.23 8.05
C ALA A 113 10.07 12.32 7.53
N ASN A 114 10.83 12.97 8.42
CA ASN A 114 11.86 13.93 8.05
C ASN A 114 12.97 13.24 7.26
N ALA A 115 13.56 12.18 7.83
CA ALA A 115 14.64 11.44 7.18
C ALA A 115 14.21 10.88 5.83
N LEU A 116 13.00 10.32 5.74
CA LEU A 116 12.46 9.78 4.50
C LEU A 116 12.18 10.89 3.49
N GLY A 117 11.53 11.97 3.90
CA GLY A 117 11.21 13.10 3.04
C GLY A 117 12.45 13.75 2.42
N ASP A 118 13.51 13.93 3.22
CA ASP A 118 14.80 14.43 2.74
C ASP A 118 15.51 13.41 1.83
N ALA A 119 15.41 12.12 2.11
CA ALA A 119 16.02 11.07 1.31
C ALA A 119 15.41 10.96 -0.10
N ILE A 120 14.08 11.11 -0.21
CA ILE A 120 13.34 10.85 -1.44
C ILE A 120 13.01 12.10 -2.27
N ALA A 121 13.19 13.30 -1.73
CA ALA A 121 12.96 14.53 -2.47
C ALA A 121 13.84 14.60 -3.74
N GLY A 122 13.21 14.88 -4.88
CA GLY A 122 13.86 15.01 -6.18
C GLY A 122 14.38 13.69 -6.75
N LYS A 123 14.08 12.55 -6.12
CA LYS A 123 14.54 11.23 -6.55
C LYS A 123 13.59 10.59 -7.55
N LYS A 124 14.16 9.83 -8.49
CA LYS A 124 13.40 9.05 -9.46
C LYS A 124 13.04 7.69 -8.88
N ILE A 125 11.99 7.67 -8.07
CA ILE A 125 11.43 6.43 -7.52
C ILE A 125 10.32 5.94 -8.45
N THR A 126 10.39 4.68 -8.89
CA THR A 126 9.33 4.06 -9.70
C THR A 126 8.08 3.83 -8.86
N ALA A 127 6.91 3.67 -9.49
CA ALA A 127 5.69 3.37 -8.76
C ALA A 127 5.77 2.02 -8.00
N ALA A 128 6.49 1.04 -8.56
CA ALA A 128 6.71 -0.26 -7.93
C ALA A 128 7.59 -0.15 -6.67
N ASP A 129 8.68 0.63 -6.75
CA ASP A 129 9.55 0.89 -5.60
C ASP A 129 8.83 1.68 -4.52
N GLN A 130 7.96 2.64 -4.88
CA GLN A 130 7.13 3.36 -3.91
C GLN A 130 6.15 2.44 -3.19
N ALA A 131 5.51 1.51 -3.91
CA ALA A 131 4.59 0.54 -3.31
C ALA A 131 5.32 -0.43 -2.36
N THR A 132 6.52 -0.86 -2.76
CA THR A 132 7.40 -1.69 -1.92
C THR A 132 7.79 -0.94 -0.66
N LEU A 133 8.31 0.28 -0.81
CA LEU A 133 8.67 1.16 0.30
C LEU A 133 7.52 1.40 1.28
N ALA A 134 6.32 1.73 0.78
CA ALA A 134 5.15 1.96 1.63
C ALA A 134 4.72 0.69 2.40
N ARG A 135 4.78 -0.48 1.75
CA ARG A 135 4.48 -1.77 2.38
C ARG A 135 5.52 -2.12 3.45
N ASP A 136 6.80 -1.96 3.17
CA ASP A 136 7.87 -2.28 4.12
C ASP A 136 7.85 -1.32 5.31
N LEU A 137 7.58 -0.02 5.10
CA LEU A 137 7.34 0.92 6.19
C LEU A 137 6.17 0.51 7.07
N ALA A 138 5.02 0.16 6.46
CA ALA A 138 3.87 -0.34 7.19
C ALA A 138 4.18 -1.60 7.99
N THR A 139 4.98 -2.50 7.42
CA THR A 139 5.43 -3.72 8.07
C THR A 139 6.35 -3.41 9.25
N ALA A 140 7.34 -2.54 9.07
CA ALA A 140 8.28 -2.14 10.12
C ALA A 140 7.58 -1.45 11.30
N LEU A 141 6.58 -0.61 11.03
CA LEU A 141 5.79 0.09 12.06
C LEU A 141 4.95 -0.83 12.93
N ASN A 142 4.57 -2.00 12.41
CA ASN A 142 3.71 -2.96 13.09
C ASN A 142 4.45 -4.23 13.54
N ALA A 143 5.70 -4.41 13.13
CA ALA A 143 6.51 -5.56 13.48
C ALA A 143 6.95 -5.48 14.95
N ALA A 144 7.02 -6.63 15.60
CA ALA A 144 7.57 -6.72 16.95
C ALA A 144 9.07 -6.39 16.95
N VAL A 145 9.53 -5.74 18.01
CA VAL A 145 10.94 -5.42 18.23
C VAL A 145 11.79 -6.68 18.16
N GLY A 146 12.90 -6.65 17.41
CA GLY A 146 13.80 -7.78 17.24
C GLY A 146 13.26 -8.93 16.37
N SER A 147 12.05 -8.81 15.81
CA SER A 147 11.52 -9.84 14.93
C SER A 147 12.27 -9.91 13.59
N PRO A 148 12.37 -11.09 12.97
CA PRO A 148 12.93 -11.21 11.62
C PRO A 148 12.12 -10.40 10.59
N GLN A 149 10.83 -10.17 10.85
CA GLN A 149 9.97 -9.36 10.00
C GLN A 149 10.38 -7.88 10.02
N LEU A 150 10.77 -7.34 11.17
CA LEU A 150 11.32 -5.99 11.26
C LEU A 150 12.64 -5.87 10.50
N ALA A 151 13.56 -6.84 10.67
CA ALA A 151 14.84 -6.84 9.97
C ALA A 151 14.65 -6.90 8.43
N ALA A 152 13.74 -7.76 7.96
CA ALA A 152 13.40 -7.86 6.55
C ALA A 152 12.76 -6.56 6.01
N ALA A 153 11.87 -5.94 6.77
CA ALA A 153 11.24 -4.68 6.38
C ALA A 153 12.25 -3.53 6.31
N ILE A 154 13.14 -3.40 7.29
CA ILE A 154 14.23 -2.40 7.25
C ILE A 154 15.12 -2.63 6.02
N GLN A 155 15.44 -3.88 5.71
CA GLN A 155 16.23 -4.20 4.53
C GLN A 155 15.47 -3.87 3.23
N GLY A 156 14.18 -4.19 3.12
CA GLY A 156 13.33 -3.81 1.98
C GLY A 156 13.29 -2.29 1.75
N VAL A 157 13.20 -1.49 2.82
CA VAL A 157 13.31 -0.03 2.74
C VAL A 157 14.67 0.40 2.19
N LYS A 158 15.78 -0.20 2.67
CA LYS A 158 17.12 0.12 2.19
C LYS A 158 17.30 -0.24 0.72
N ASP A 159 16.83 -1.40 0.29
CA ASP A 159 16.87 -1.83 -1.11
C ASP A 159 16.07 -0.88 -2.00
N ALA A 160 14.83 -0.53 -1.63
CA ALA A 160 14.00 0.41 -2.40
C ALA A 160 14.66 1.80 -2.55
N LEU A 161 15.29 2.31 -1.47
CA LEU A 161 16.02 3.58 -1.52
C LEU A 161 17.32 3.48 -2.33
N THR A 162 17.99 2.32 -2.32
CA THR A 162 19.18 2.07 -3.14
C THR A 162 18.83 2.05 -4.62
N LEU A 163 17.75 1.35 -5.00
CA LEU A 163 17.23 1.36 -6.38
C LEU A 163 16.85 2.78 -6.82
N ALA A 164 16.33 3.60 -5.91
CA ALA A 164 16.03 5.01 -6.14
C ALA A 164 17.27 5.93 -6.24
N SER A 165 18.50 5.39 -6.17
CA SER A 165 19.74 6.17 -6.17
C SER A 165 19.79 7.23 -5.06
N VAL A 166 19.25 6.89 -3.89
CA VAL A 166 19.45 7.64 -2.66
C VAL A 166 20.87 7.40 -2.18
N ASN A 167 21.52 8.43 -1.62
CA ASN A 167 22.87 8.28 -1.07
C ASN A 167 22.84 7.39 0.19
N GLU A 168 23.89 6.59 0.39
CA GLU A 168 24.04 5.70 1.53
C GLU A 168 23.83 6.38 2.88
N ALA A 169 24.32 7.61 3.08
CA ALA A 169 24.12 8.36 4.32
C ALA A 169 22.63 8.58 4.63
N ALA A 170 21.83 8.93 3.62
CA ALA A 170 20.39 9.13 3.78
C ALA A 170 19.65 7.80 3.99
N ILE A 171 20.10 6.72 3.34
CA ILE A 171 19.59 5.36 3.58
C ILE A 171 19.82 4.95 5.04
N GLN A 172 21.01 5.22 5.58
CA GLN A 172 21.35 4.93 6.97
C GLN A 172 20.56 5.79 7.95
N SER A 173 20.29 7.06 7.63
CA SER A 173 19.40 7.91 8.44
C SER A 173 17.99 7.34 8.54
N VAL A 174 17.41 6.86 7.43
CA VAL A 174 16.08 6.23 7.44
C VAL A 174 16.09 4.91 8.21
N ALA A 175 17.10 4.05 8.00
CA ALA A 175 17.23 2.78 8.71
C ALA A 175 17.41 2.98 10.24
N SER A 176 18.19 4.00 10.63
CA SER A 176 18.38 4.38 12.03
C SER A 176 17.07 4.89 12.64
N ALA A 177 16.30 5.70 11.89
CA ALA A 177 15.00 6.17 12.34
C ALA A 177 14.02 5.00 12.56
N LEU A 178 13.98 4.02 11.64
CA LEU A 178 13.16 2.81 11.77
C LEU A 178 13.56 1.96 12.99
N THR A 179 14.87 1.79 13.23
CA THR A 179 15.37 1.07 14.40
C THR A 179 15.01 1.82 15.69
N GLY A 180 15.10 3.15 15.68
CA GLY A 180 14.73 4.03 16.79
C GLY A 180 13.23 4.04 17.14
N LEU A 181 12.35 3.52 16.27
CA LEU A 181 10.94 3.35 16.61
C LEU A 181 10.74 2.33 17.75
N THR A 182 11.59 1.30 17.78
CA THR A 182 11.50 0.19 18.73
C THR A 182 12.00 0.51 20.13
N THR A 183 12.81 1.55 20.27
CA THR A 183 13.38 1.98 21.56
C THR A 183 12.52 3.05 22.24
N LYS A 184 11.52 3.59 21.52
CA LYS A 184 10.61 4.66 21.96
C LYS A 184 9.14 4.24 21.91
N ALA A 185 8.86 2.95 21.96
CA ALA A 185 7.52 2.44 22.22
C ALA A 185 7.13 2.86 23.65
N LYS A 186 5.96 3.48 23.79
CA LYS A 186 5.51 4.14 25.01
C LYS A 186 4.79 3.19 25.96
#